data_AF-A0A1Y1WWR0-F1
#
_entry.id   AF-A0A1Y1WWR0-F1
#
_cell.length_a   1.000
_cell.length_b   1.000
_cell.length_c   1.000
_cell.angle_alpha   90.00
_cell.angle_beta   90.00
_cell.angle_gamma   90.00
#
_symmetry.space_group_name_H-M   'P 1'
#
loop_
_entity.id
_entity.type
_entity.pdbx_description
1 polymer ?
#
loop_
_entity_poly.entity_id
_entity_poly.type
_entity_poly.pdbx_seq_one_letter_code
_entity_poly.pdbx_strand_id
1 'polypeptide(L)'
;MVLPDIPGESLSPAYEREKIRHVANLMHVHHNRFPGAQPVSFSNEHFSELENENYFVSEKADGVRCLLFLCKNIEGHMEAFLIDRKNKYKFIRNLWFPLPNDKTFTHFHSNTIIDGELVLDELEDGTQKLRFLIFDLVVYEGDYLAGREYSKRLGYLTKYILTPYNEYLKYNPEYAKHVIFSVELKKLHLSYRMNDVFEEQKLLKHKSDGLIFTSESSPYISGNCNKMLKWKPIRENSVDFKLHYLKPENRFTLNIWKGENEHAYFADLTLDPEIQKEWEENPPEGKIVECYFEDDRWHFMRIRNDKENGNHESIVKKILKSIEDNVEKEELLEHTQIIRNNWKQRDIDKKRGVHHHQAPPPQHQKIPNQQQNRPINHHLNNKPNAINNNSYHSQKPNVNSKEQEKYRSNIYNEMLSNEINKDSSSNSRKRKNEPESDEEETFSFGDENNTKKLKN
;
A
#
# COMPACT_ATOMS: atom_id res chain seq x y z
N MET A 1 -12.00 15.86 -5.77
CA MET A 1 -10.54 16.07 -5.68
C MET A 1 -9.89 15.37 -6.87
N VAL A 2 -8.97 16.03 -7.57
CA VAL A 2 -8.33 15.52 -8.80
C VAL A 2 -7.09 14.72 -8.39
N LEU A 3 -6.87 13.54 -8.99
CA LEU A 3 -5.63 12.78 -8.77
C LEU A 3 -4.42 13.62 -9.24
N PRO A 4 -3.27 13.56 -8.55
CA PRO A 4 -2.10 14.29 -8.99
C PRO A 4 -1.63 13.81 -10.37
N ASP A 5 -1.33 14.76 -11.25
CA ASP A 5 -0.57 14.46 -12.45
C ASP A 5 0.87 14.08 -12.04
N ILE A 6 1.38 13.00 -12.63
CA ILE A 6 2.76 12.59 -12.39
C ILE A 6 3.68 13.63 -13.05
N PRO A 7 4.54 14.31 -12.27
CA PRO A 7 5.43 15.33 -12.82
C PRO A 7 6.49 14.69 -13.73
N GLY A 8 7.11 15.53 -14.55
CA GLY A 8 8.24 15.15 -15.38
C GLY A 8 7.90 14.87 -16.84
N GLU A 9 8.96 14.57 -17.60
CA GLU A 9 8.90 14.49 -19.05
C GLU A 9 8.63 13.05 -19.51
N SER A 10 7.76 12.90 -20.50
CA SER A 10 7.59 11.61 -21.17
C SER A 10 8.85 11.25 -21.95
N LEU A 11 9.21 9.97 -21.94
CA LEU A 11 10.36 9.47 -22.69
C LEU A 11 9.99 9.24 -24.16
N SER A 12 11.01 9.26 -25.03
CA SER A 12 10.84 8.74 -26.39
C SER A 12 10.50 7.23 -26.34
N PRO A 13 9.72 6.69 -27.30
CA PRO A 13 9.35 5.28 -27.27
C PRO A 13 10.55 4.31 -27.26
N ALA A 14 11.66 4.68 -27.89
CA ALA A 14 12.88 3.86 -27.87
C ALA A 14 13.51 3.82 -26.47
N TYR A 15 13.60 4.98 -25.81
CA TYR A 15 14.21 5.10 -24.50
C TYR A 15 13.33 4.49 -23.39
N GLU A 16 12.01 4.67 -23.47
CA GLU A 16 11.05 4.02 -22.56
C GLU A 16 11.19 2.48 -22.64
N ARG A 17 11.30 1.90 -23.85
CA ARG A 17 11.52 0.45 -24.02
C ARG A 17 12.83 -0.03 -23.42
N GLU A 18 13.89 0.76 -23.51
CA GLU A 18 15.17 0.43 -22.87
C GLU A 18 15.03 0.38 -21.35
N LYS A 19 14.42 1.42 -20.75
CA LYS A 19 14.21 1.48 -19.30
C LYS A 19 13.26 0.39 -18.80
N ILE A 20 12.22 0.04 -19.56
CA ILE A 20 11.34 -1.10 -19.25
C ILE A 20 12.14 -2.39 -19.15
N ARG A 21 13.05 -2.68 -20.10
CA ARG A 21 13.89 -3.88 -20.04
C ARG A 21 14.87 -3.83 -18.87
N HIS A 22 15.42 -2.66 -18.57
CA HIS A 22 16.32 -2.48 -17.43
C HIS A 22 15.60 -2.81 -16.12
N VAL A 23 14.42 -2.20 -15.88
CA VAL A 23 13.60 -2.48 -14.71
C VAL A 23 13.16 -3.94 -14.67
N ALA A 24 12.75 -4.54 -15.79
CA ALA A 24 12.38 -5.95 -15.85
C ALA A 24 13.52 -6.88 -15.42
N ASN A 25 14.75 -6.59 -15.86
CA ASN A 25 15.94 -7.34 -15.47
C ASN A 25 16.25 -7.21 -13.98
N LEU A 26 16.19 -5.98 -13.43
CA LEU A 26 16.43 -5.72 -12.00
C LEU A 26 15.38 -6.37 -11.09
N MET A 27 14.13 -6.44 -11.58
CA MET A 27 13.00 -7.04 -10.87
C MET A 27 12.86 -8.55 -11.12
N HIS A 28 13.75 -9.13 -11.92
CA HIS A 28 13.72 -10.54 -12.34
C HIS A 28 12.38 -11.01 -12.95
N VAL A 29 11.73 -10.15 -13.74
CA VAL A 29 10.48 -10.48 -14.44
C VAL A 29 10.71 -10.71 -15.93
N HIS A 30 10.05 -11.70 -16.51
CA HIS A 30 10.16 -12.05 -17.94
C HIS A 30 9.12 -11.36 -18.83
N HIS A 31 8.60 -10.20 -18.42
CA HIS A 31 7.58 -9.46 -19.14
C HIS A 31 7.78 -7.95 -19.06
N ASN A 32 7.17 -7.22 -20.00
CA ASN A 32 7.24 -5.76 -20.09
C ASN A 32 6.03 -5.05 -19.44
N ARG A 33 5.29 -5.73 -18.56
CA ARG A 33 4.20 -5.13 -17.76
C ARG A 33 4.75 -4.49 -16.50
N PHE A 34 3.96 -3.63 -15.87
CA PHE A 34 4.28 -3.01 -14.58
C PHE A 34 4.63 -4.08 -13.54
N PRO A 35 5.83 -4.03 -12.91
CA PRO A 35 6.29 -5.09 -12.00
C PRO A 35 5.97 -4.81 -10.53
N GLY A 36 5.22 -3.76 -10.21
CA GLY A 36 4.81 -3.46 -8.83
C GLY A 36 3.79 -4.45 -8.28
N ALA A 37 3.84 -4.69 -6.96
CA ALA A 37 2.87 -5.54 -6.27
C ALA A 37 1.45 -4.94 -6.37
N GLN A 38 0.40 -5.75 -6.27
CA GLN A 38 -0.99 -5.33 -6.34
C GLN A 38 -1.76 -5.93 -5.16
N PRO A 39 -2.44 -5.11 -4.34
CA PRO A 39 -3.16 -5.62 -3.18
C PRO A 39 -4.47 -6.29 -3.59
N VAL A 40 -4.80 -7.36 -2.86
CA VAL A 40 -6.10 -8.04 -2.96
C VAL A 40 -7.12 -7.40 -2.01
N SER A 41 -8.40 -7.49 -2.35
CA SER A 41 -9.46 -6.96 -1.47
C SER A 41 -9.53 -7.77 -0.18
N PHE A 42 -9.68 -7.06 0.94
CA PHE A 42 -9.94 -7.65 2.25
C PHE A 42 -11.33 -8.32 2.25
N SER A 43 -11.46 -9.41 2.99
CA SER A 43 -12.66 -10.23 3.12
C SER A 43 -12.62 -10.99 4.45
N ASN A 44 -13.72 -11.63 4.82
CA ASN A 44 -13.87 -12.33 6.11
C ASN A 44 -12.79 -13.37 6.41
N GLU A 45 -12.24 -14.06 5.41
CA GLU A 45 -11.17 -15.04 5.60
C GLU A 45 -9.87 -14.40 6.13
N HIS A 46 -9.67 -13.10 5.89
CA HIS A 46 -8.45 -12.39 6.28
C HIS A 46 -8.41 -12.01 7.76
N PHE A 47 -9.53 -12.09 8.48
CA PHE A 47 -9.52 -11.92 9.94
C PHE A 47 -8.62 -12.95 10.61
N SER A 48 -8.79 -14.22 10.26
CA SER A 48 -7.93 -15.31 10.75
C SER A 48 -6.47 -15.08 10.36
N GLU A 49 -6.20 -14.51 9.18
CA GLU A 49 -4.84 -14.17 8.78
C GLU A 49 -4.23 -13.06 9.67
N LEU A 50 -4.93 -11.96 9.91
CA LEU A 50 -4.46 -10.89 10.81
C LEU A 50 -4.27 -11.37 12.25
N GLU A 51 -5.10 -12.31 12.70
CA GLU A 51 -4.98 -12.90 14.04
C GLU A 51 -3.77 -13.80 14.20
N ASN A 52 -3.32 -14.46 13.11
CA ASN A 52 -2.28 -15.49 13.15
C ASN A 52 -0.91 -15.01 12.61
N GLU A 53 -0.87 -13.91 11.86
CA GLU A 53 0.34 -13.36 11.27
C GLU A 53 0.55 -11.89 11.69
N ASN A 54 1.80 -11.43 11.69
CA ASN A 54 2.10 -10.03 11.95
C ASN A 54 1.91 -9.20 10.70
N TYR A 55 1.13 -8.13 10.83
CA TYR A 55 0.82 -7.19 9.78
C TYR A 55 1.12 -5.78 10.23
N PHE A 56 1.60 -4.96 9.30
CA PHE A 56 1.48 -3.51 9.39
C PHE A 56 0.16 -3.05 8.77
N VAL A 57 -0.31 -1.89 9.21
CA VAL A 57 -1.45 -1.18 8.65
C VAL A 57 -1.09 0.29 8.42
N SER A 58 -1.52 0.83 7.29
CA SER A 58 -1.54 2.26 7.01
C SER A 58 -2.87 2.67 6.43
N GLU A 59 -3.06 3.97 6.26
CA GLU A 59 -4.11 4.46 5.37
C GLU A 59 -3.94 3.84 3.96
N LYS A 60 -5.03 3.89 3.20
CA LYS A 60 -5.01 3.78 1.75
C LYS A 60 -5.22 5.16 1.14
N ALA A 61 -4.19 5.74 0.56
CA ALA A 61 -4.25 7.06 -0.03
C ALA A 61 -4.96 6.97 -1.37
N ASP A 62 -5.66 8.05 -1.73
CA ASP A 62 -6.23 8.22 -3.06
C ASP A 62 -5.23 8.99 -3.94
N GLY A 63 -4.06 8.37 -4.13
CA GLY A 63 -2.93 8.90 -4.89
C GLY A 63 -2.62 8.09 -6.14
N VAL A 64 -1.54 8.46 -6.82
CA VAL A 64 -1.01 7.71 -7.96
C VAL A 64 0.15 6.85 -7.50
N ARG A 65 -0.07 5.53 -7.42
CA ARG A 65 1.01 4.57 -7.13
C ARG A 65 2.05 4.60 -8.23
N CYS A 66 3.31 4.81 -7.83
CA CYS A 66 4.46 4.87 -8.72
C CYS A 66 5.64 4.09 -8.14
N LEU A 67 6.38 3.39 -9.00
CA LEU A 67 7.76 3.02 -8.67
C LEU A 67 8.67 4.20 -8.98
N LEU A 68 9.63 4.49 -8.10
CA LEU A 68 10.74 5.40 -8.38
C LEU A 68 11.97 4.58 -8.75
N PHE A 69 12.42 4.72 -10.00
CA PHE A 69 13.61 4.05 -10.53
C PHE A 69 14.76 5.04 -10.66
N LEU A 70 15.86 4.76 -9.96
CA LEU A 70 17.10 5.52 -10.00
C LEU A 70 18.15 4.74 -10.81
N CYS A 71 18.76 5.38 -11.79
CA CYS A 71 19.85 4.78 -12.56
C CYS A 71 20.87 5.82 -13.04
N LYS A 72 21.98 5.32 -13.57
CA LYS A 72 22.98 6.12 -14.26
C LYS A 72 22.72 6.13 -15.76
N ASN A 73 22.84 7.28 -16.41
CA ASN A 73 22.87 7.37 -17.87
C ASN A 73 24.26 7.01 -18.42
N ILE A 74 24.39 7.00 -19.75
CA ILE A 74 25.65 6.67 -20.45
C ILE A 74 26.80 7.65 -20.16
N GLU A 75 26.49 8.90 -19.83
CA GLU A 75 27.47 9.95 -19.48
C GLU A 75 27.91 9.87 -18.02
N GLY A 76 27.23 9.04 -17.23
CA GLY A 76 27.51 8.90 -15.83
C GLY A 76 26.71 9.83 -14.90
N HIS A 77 25.66 10.48 -15.40
CA HIS A 77 24.76 11.32 -14.61
C HIS A 77 23.59 10.51 -14.04
N MET A 78 23.06 10.94 -12.90
CA MET A 78 21.88 10.32 -12.30
C MET A 78 20.64 10.64 -13.12
N GLU A 79 19.79 9.65 -13.30
CA GLU A 79 18.43 9.79 -13.79
C GLU A 79 17.45 9.17 -12.79
N ALA A 80 16.30 9.83 -12.65
CA ALA A 80 15.20 9.34 -11.84
C ALA A 80 13.92 9.28 -12.68
N PHE A 81 13.18 8.19 -12.55
CA PHE A 81 11.94 7.96 -13.27
C PHE A 81 10.82 7.56 -12.32
N LEU A 82 9.67 8.23 -12.41
CA LEU A 82 8.42 7.70 -11.85
C LEU A 82 7.74 6.79 -12.87
N ILE A 83 7.30 5.62 -12.42
CA ILE A 83 6.70 4.57 -13.25
C ILE A 83 5.31 4.28 -12.73
N ASP A 84 4.28 4.59 -13.51
CA ASP A 84 2.89 4.38 -13.13
C ASP A 84 2.42 2.92 -13.32
N ARG A 85 1.19 2.63 -12.88
CA ARG A 85 0.57 1.30 -13.07
C ARG A 85 0.36 0.90 -14.54
N LYS A 86 0.31 1.86 -15.47
CA LYS A 86 0.26 1.61 -16.92
C LYS A 86 1.65 1.34 -17.51
N ASN A 87 2.68 1.27 -16.65
CA ASN A 87 4.09 1.09 -16.99
C ASN A 87 4.64 2.24 -17.85
N LYS A 88 4.15 3.47 -17.61
CA LYS A 88 4.62 4.69 -18.27
C LYS A 88 5.66 5.40 -17.42
N TYR A 89 6.74 5.80 -18.08
CA TYR A 89 7.92 6.38 -17.44
C TYR A 89 7.89 7.90 -17.59
N LYS A 90 8.09 8.59 -16.47
CA LYS A 90 8.25 10.05 -16.41
C LYS A 90 9.62 10.38 -15.87
N PHE A 91 10.45 11.06 -16.67
CA PHE A 91 11.77 11.53 -16.26
C PHE A 91 11.63 12.73 -15.32
N ILE A 92 12.16 12.60 -14.11
CA ILE A 92 12.10 13.63 -13.08
C ILE A 92 13.42 14.41 -13.08
N ARG A 93 13.36 15.68 -13.50
CA ARG A 93 14.49 16.59 -13.39
C ARG A 93 14.74 17.00 -11.94
N ASN A 94 15.99 17.36 -11.63
CA ASN A 94 16.38 17.94 -10.36
C ASN A 94 16.03 17.09 -9.12
N LEU A 95 16.02 15.77 -9.27
CA LEU A 95 15.95 14.84 -8.15
C LEU A 95 17.37 14.32 -7.85
N TRP A 96 17.76 14.19 -6.59
CA TRP A 96 19.08 13.71 -6.16
C TRP A 96 18.96 12.77 -4.97
N PHE A 97 19.47 11.56 -5.11
CA PHE A 97 19.49 10.54 -4.04
C PHE A 97 20.93 10.14 -3.74
N PRO A 98 21.56 10.74 -2.73
CA PRO A 98 22.97 10.52 -2.43
C PRO A 98 23.22 9.12 -1.83
N LEU A 99 24.41 8.57 -2.05
CA LEU A 99 24.82 7.34 -1.36
C LEU A 99 24.99 7.56 0.15
N PRO A 100 24.72 6.55 0.98
CA PRO A 100 25.00 6.59 2.40
C PRO A 100 26.50 6.75 2.68
N ASN A 101 26.83 7.40 3.80
CA ASN A 101 28.20 7.64 4.26
C ASN A 101 29.08 8.50 3.32
N ASP A 102 28.54 9.08 2.25
CA ASP A 102 29.23 10.10 1.45
C ASP A 102 28.92 11.51 1.98
N LYS A 103 29.85 12.09 2.74
CA LYS A 103 29.69 13.45 3.28
C LYS A 103 29.88 14.56 2.26
N THR A 104 30.39 14.24 1.07
CA THR A 104 30.49 15.19 -0.04
C THR A 104 29.19 15.27 -0.84
N PHE A 105 28.31 14.28 -0.69
CA PHE A 105 27.05 14.12 -1.42
C PHE A 105 27.21 14.12 -2.94
N THR A 106 28.39 13.80 -3.47
CA THR A 106 28.66 13.75 -4.92
C THR A 106 28.32 12.40 -5.55
N HIS A 107 28.28 11.34 -4.76
CA HIS A 107 27.87 10.01 -5.21
C HIS A 107 26.38 9.80 -4.95
N PHE A 108 25.75 9.02 -5.83
CA PHE A 108 24.31 8.82 -5.85
C PHE A 108 23.93 7.37 -6.15
N HIS A 109 22.69 7.03 -5.84
CA HIS A 109 22.12 5.70 -6.06
C HIS A 109 21.90 5.40 -7.55
N SER A 110 22.18 4.16 -7.96
CA SER A 110 21.84 3.62 -9.28
C SER A 110 21.27 2.21 -9.16
N ASN A 111 20.51 1.77 -10.15
CA ASN A 111 19.87 0.45 -10.17
C ASN A 111 19.05 0.21 -8.90
N THR A 112 18.32 1.24 -8.45
CA THR A 112 17.55 1.23 -7.21
C THR A 112 16.08 1.48 -7.55
N ILE A 113 15.19 0.66 -6.99
CA ILE A 113 13.73 0.72 -7.24
C ILE A 113 13.00 0.80 -5.90
N ILE A 114 12.29 1.91 -5.70
CA ILE A 114 11.50 2.22 -4.52
C ILE A 114 10.02 2.17 -4.90
N ASP A 115 9.17 1.55 -4.08
CA ASP A 115 7.73 1.55 -4.25
C ASP A 115 7.09 2.62 -3.36
N GLY A 116 6.14 3.36 -3.92
CA GLY A 116 5.54 4.51 -3.27
C GLY A 116 4.26 4.98 -3.93
N GLU A 117 3.70 6.05 -3.38
CA GLU A 117 2.46 6.65 -3.82
C GLU A 117 2.60 8.18 -3.83
N LEU A 118 2.30 8.77 -4.98
CA LEU A 118 2.30 10.22 -5.15
C LEU A 118 0.93 10.75 -4.74
N VAL A 119 0.90 11.60 -3.71
CA VAL A 119 -0.30 12.23 -3.18
C VAL A 119 -0.24 13.75 -3.35
N LEU A 120 -1.41 14.38 -3.44
CA LEU A 120 -1.57 15.83 -3.47
C LEU A 120 -2.23 16.27 -2.17
N ASP A 121 -1.45 16.90 -1.30
CA ASP A 121 -1.98 17.53 -0.10
C ASP A 121 -2.62 18.87 -0.45
N GLU A 122 -3.79 19.15 0.11
CA GLU A 122 -4.41 20.47 0.17
C GLU A 122 -4.13 21.09 1.54
N LEU A 123 -3.47 22.25 1.56
CA LEU A 123 -3.10 22.97 2.78
C LEU A 123 -4.21 23.95 3.19
N GLU A 124 -4.15 24.42 4.43
CA GLU A 124 -5.17 25.33 5.02
C GLU A 124 -5.30 26.66 4.27
N ASP A 125 -4.24 27.11 3.61
CA ASP A 125 -4.20 28.31 2.77
C ASP A 125 -4.68 28.06 1.32
N GLY A 126 -5.17 26.85 1.03
CA GLY A 126 -5.62 26.41 -0.29
C GLY A 126 -4.48 26.04 -1.25
N THR A 127 -3.22 26.13 -0.82
CA THR A 127 -2.10 25.70 -1.65
C THR A 127 -2.02 24.18 -1.70
N GLN A 128 -1.52 23.66 -2.83
CA GLN A 128 -1.36 22.22 -3.04
C GLN A 128 0.12 21.83 -2.97
N LYS A 129 0.41 20.69 -2.33
CA LYS A 129 1.77 20.18 -2.20
C LYS A 129 1.85 18.71 -2.60
N LEU A 130 2.70 18.41 -3.58
CA LEU A 130 3.00 17.03 -3.97
C LEU A 130 3.92 16.36 -2.96
N ARG A 131 3.57 15.12 -2.59
CA ARG A 131 4.42 14.24 -1.76
C ARG A 131 4.48 12.85 -2.35
N PHE A 132 5.66 12.25 -2.32
CA PHE A 132 5.88 10.86 -2.65
C PHE A 132 6.08 10.07 -1.37
N LEU A 133 5.02 9.36 -0.96
CA LEU A 133 5.00 8.49 0.22
C LEU A 133 5.63 7.15 -0.16
N ILE A 134 6.88 6.94 0.25
CA ILE A 134 7.61 5.69 0.01
C ILE A 134 7.23 4.64 1.06
N PHE A 135 7.03 3.39 0.65
CA PHE A 135 6.61 2.33 1.58
C PHE A 135 7.28 0.97 1.35
N ASP A 136 8.08 0.78 0.29
CA ASP A 136 8.90 -0.42 0.13
C ASP A 136 10.17 -0.14 -0.71
N LEU A 137 11.20 -0.97 -0.55
CA LEU A 137 12.42 -0.95 -1.36
C LEU A 137 12.64 -2.32 -1.99
N VAL A 138 12.50 -2.38 -3.31
CA VAL A 138 12.49 -3.66 -4.03
C VAL A 138 13.88 -4.02 -4.56
N VAL A 139 14.62 -3.03 -5.05
CA VAL A 139 15.99 -3.18 -5.56
C VAL A 139 16.86 -2.11 -4.94
N TYR A 140 18.05 -2.48 -4.48
CA TYR A 140 19.03 -1.58 -3.90
C TYR A 140 20.39 -1.79 -4.56
N GLU A 141 20.90 -0.80 -5.31
CA GLU A 141 22.20 -0.87 -6.00
C GLU A 141 22.38 -2.14 -6.86
N GLY A 142 21.31 -2.58 -7.51
CA GLY A 142 21.27 -3.81 -8.33
C GLY A 142 20.96 -5.10 -7.55
N ASP A 143 20.99 -5.08 -6.21
CA ASP A 143 20.60 -6.23 -5.40
C ASP A 143 19.07 -6.31 -5.29
N TYR A 144 18.49 -7.42 -5.74
CA TYR A 144 17.07 -7.69 -5.61
C TYR A 144 16.70 -8.07 -4.17
N LEU A 145 15.99 -7.20 -3.47
CA LEU A 145 15.62 -7.37 -2.06
C LEU A 145 14.29 -8.10 -1.86
N ALA A 146 13.55 -8.40 -2.92
CA ALA A 146 12.19 -8.92 -2.83
C ALA A 146 12.07 -10.21 -2.01
N GLY A 147 13.07 -11.08 -2.00
CA GLY A 147 13.08 -12.30 -1.20
C GLY A 147 13.26 -12.09 0.32
N ARG A 148 13.56 -10.87 0.76
CA ARG A 148 13.68 -10.51 2.19
C ARG A 148 12.32 -10.18 2.77
N GLU A 149 12.16 -10.35 4.08
CA GLU A 149 10.98 -9.89 4.82
C GLU A 149 10.73 -8.38 4.62
N TYR A 150 9.47 -7.97 4.64
CA TYR A 150 9.09 -6.57 4.48
C TYR A 150 9.75 -5.65 5.52
N SER A 151 9.81 -6.08 6.79
CA SER A 151 10.50 -5.33 7.85
C SER A 151 11.99 -5.06 7.53
N LYS A 152 12.67 -5.99 6.85
CA LYS A 152 14.06 -5.80 6.40
C LYS A 152 14.14 -4.82 5.25
N ARG A 153 13.23 -4.90 4.27
CA ARG A 153 13.20 -3.97 3.13
C ARG A 153 12.92 -2.54 3.60
N LEU A 154 12.01 -2.35 4.55
CA LEU A 154 11.77 -1.06 5.22
C LEU A 154 13.03 -0.55 5.92
N GLY A 155 13.74 -1.39 6.66
CA GLY A 155 15.00 -1.01 7.30
C GLY A 155 16.05 -0.52 6.30
N TYR A 156 16.15 -1.16 5.12
CA TYR A 156 17.02 -0.69 4.04
C TYR A 156 16.53 0.64 3.45
N LEU A 157 15.23 0.76 3.15
CA LEU A 157 14.61 1.98 2.62
C LEU A 157 14.93 3.17 3.51
N THR A 158 14.69 3.05 4.82
CA THR A 158 14.90 4.17 5.72
C THR A 158 16.39 4.49 5.88
N LYS A 159 17.23 3.48 6.15
CA LYS A 159 18.64 3.69 6.46
C LYS A 159 19.46 4.16 5.27
N TYR A 160 19.26 3.55 4.11
CA TYR A 160 20.14 3.74 2.97
C TYR A 160 19.58 4.70 1.93
N ILE A 161 18.27 4.95 1.91
CA ILE A 161 17.66 5.90 0.97
C ILE A 161 17.21 7.17 1.70
N LEU A 162 16.29 7.03 2.66
CA LEU A 162 15.64 8.21 3.25
C LEU A 162 16.56 9.02 4.16
N THR A 163 17.38 8.37 4.99
CA THR A 163 18.31 9.07 5.89
C THR A 163 19.34 9.90 5.10
N PRO A 164 20.08 9.36 4.11
CA PRO A 164 21.01 10.16 3.31
C PRO A 164 20.32 11.28 2.53
N TYR A 165 19.12 11.03 1.97
CA TYR A 165 18.33 12.05 1.31
C TYR A 165 17.99 13.22 2.25
N ASN A 166 17.51 12.92 3.46
CA ASN A 166 17.20 13.95 4.45
C ASN A 166 18.45 14.69 4.96
N GLU A 167 19.60 14.02 5.08
CA GLU A 167 20.87 14.68 5.38
C GLU A 167 21.25 15.67 4.26
N TYR A 168 21.04 15.29 3.00
CA TYR A 168 21.32 16.15 1.86
C TYR A 168 20.39 17.36 1.78
N LEU A 169 19.08 17.19 2.04
CA LEU A 169 18.15 18.33 2.10
C LEU A 169 18.56 19.36 3.16
N LYS A 170 19.11 18.91 4.30
CA LYS A 170 19.65 19.80 5.35
C LYS A 170 20.96 20.48 4.92
N TYR A 171 21.82 19.73 4.22
CA TYR A 171 23.09 20.24 3.70
C TYR A 171 22.90 21.26 2.58
N ASN A 172 21.88 21.09 1.73
CA ASN A 172 21.58 21.98 0.60
C ASN A 172 20.14 22.52 0.67
N PRO A 173 19.88 23.55 1.50
CA PRO A 173 18.55 24.14 1.65
C PRO A 173 18.00 24.76 0.35
N GLU A 174 18.86 25.27 -0.53
CA GLU A 174 18.45 25.82 -1.82
C GLU A 174 17.91 24.72 -2.75
N TYR A 175 18.55 23.55 -2.77
CA TYR A 175 18.00 22.39 -3.46
C TYR A 175 16.65 21.98 -2.84
N ALA A 176 16.56 21.93 -1.50
CA ALA A 176 15.36 21.52 -0.78
C ALA A 176 14.13 22.40 -1.07
N LYS A 177 14.31 23.69 -1.38
CA LYS A 177 13.21 24.60 -1.77
C LYS A 177 12.63 24.30 -3.16
N HIS A 178 13.42 23.68 -4.04
CA HIS A 178 13.09 23.48 -5.45
C HIS A 178 12.83 22.01 -5.83
N VAL A 179 12.76 21.11 -4.85
CA VAL A 179 12.33 19.73 -5.12
C VAL A 179 10.87 19.71 -5.59
N ILE A 180 10.58 18.90 -6.61
CA ILE A 180 9.26 18.87 -7.26
C ILE A 180 8.19 18.25 -6.34
N PHE A 181 8.60 17.35 -5.45
CA PHE A 181 7.77 16.75 -4.42
C PHE A 181 8.63 16.42 -3.20
N SER A 182 8.05 16.42 -2.00
CA SER A 182 8.74 15.86 -0.84
C SER A 182 8.73 14.33 -0.89
N VAL A 183 9.76 13.69 -0.32
CA VAL A 183 9.84 12.23 -0.19
C VAL A 183 9.77 11.88 1.28
N GLU A 184 8.76 11.11 1.67
CA GLU A 184 8.46 10.83 3.07
C GLU A 184 8.12 9.35 3.24
N LEU A 185 8.56 8.73 4.34
CA LEU A 185 8.17 7.36 4.65
C LEU A 185 6.68 7.34 5.00
N LYS A 186 5.92 6.48 4.32
CA LYS A 186 4.51 6.24 4.67
C LYS A 186 4.44 5.76 6.11
N LYS A 187 3.57 6.39 6.92
CA LYS A 187 3.43 6.03 8.32
C LYS A 187 2.72 4.68 8.44
N LEU A 188 3.41 3.74 9.08
CA LEU A 188 2.93 2.39 9.35
C LEU A 188 2.64 2.27 10.84
N HIS A 189 1.64 1.47 11.18
CA HIS A 189 1.36 1.02 12.54
C HIS A 189 1.25 -0.51 12.54
N LEU A 190 1.35 -1.16 13.70
CA LEU A 190 0.97 -2.57 13.81
C LEU A 190 -0.53 -2.74 13.56
N SER A 191 -0.94 -3.86 12.97
CA SER A 191 -2.34 -4.09 12.54
C SER A 191 -3.38 -3.90 13.64
N TYR A 192 -3.07 -4.26 14.88
CA TYR A 192 -3.95 -4.03 16.03
C TYR A 192 -4.06 -2.55 16.47
N ARG A 193 -3.45 -1.62 15.74
CA ARG A 193 -3.62 -0.17 15.93
C ARG A 193 -4.39 0.48 14.79
N MET A 194 -5.12 -0.29 13.99
CA MET A 194 -5.92 0.25 12.89
C MET A 194 -6.87 1.38 13.32
N ASN A 195 -7.36 1.40 14.57
CA ASN A 195 -8.13 2.52 15.10
C ASN A 195 -7.36 3.85 15.08
N ASP A 196 -6.06 3.84 15.38
CA ASP A 196 -5.24 5.05 15.31
C ASP A 196 -5.12 5.54 13.86
N VAL A 197 -5.04 4.62 12.90
CA VAL A 197 -5.03 4.96 11.47
C VAL A 197 -6.35 5.64 11.08
N PHE A 198 -7.49 5.11 11.53
CA PHE A 198 -8.79 5.73 11.28
C PHE A 198 -8.92 7.14 11.86
N GLU A 199 -8.35 7.40 13.05
CA GLU A 199 -8.34 8.75 13.62
C GLU A 199 -7.37 9.68 12.90
N GLU A 200 -6.21 9.17 12.48
CA GLU A 200 -5.21 9.93 11.74
C GLU A 200 -5.69 10.29 10.32
N GLN A 201 -6.51 9.45 9.68
CA GLN A 201 -7.12 9.73 8.38
C GLN A 201 -7.90 11.05 8.36
N LYS A 202 -8.53 11.41 9.48
CA LYS A 202 -9.29 12.66 9.62
C LYS A 202 -8.40 13.91 9.61
N LEU A 203 -7.09 13.73 9.83
CA LEU A 203 -6.08 14.80 9.90
C LEU A 203 -5.22 14.87 8.63
N LEU A 204 -5.42 13.95 7.68
CA LEU A 204 -4.67 13.94 6.43
C LEU A 204 -5.08 15.11 5.54
N LYS A 205 -4.09 15.62 4.81
CA LYS A 205 -4.25 16.72 3.86
C LYS A 205 -4.53 16.22 2.44
N HIS A 206 -4.39 14.92 2.22
CA HIS A 206 -4.78 14.23 0.99
C HIS A 206 -5.95 13.29 1.31
N LYS A 207 -6.72 12.93 0.27
CA LYS A 207 -7.81 11.98 0.40
C LYS A 207 -7.28 10.57 0.71
N SER A 208 -8.00 9.85 1.57
CA SER A 208 -7.80 8.45 1.86
C SER A 208 -9.15 7.71 1.84
N ASP A 209 -9.18 6.51 1.26
CA ASP A 209 -10.41 5.76 0.96
C ASP A 209 -10.45 4.37 1.62
N GLY A 210 -9.60 4.11 2.61
CA GLY A 210 -9.55 2.79 3.27
C GLY A 210 -8.23 2.51 3.99
N LEU A 211 -7.89 1.24 4.14
CA LEU A 211 -6.67 0.77 4.80
C LEU A 211 -5.85 -0.14 3.88
N ILE A 212 -4.54 -0.15 4.06
CA ILE A 212 -3.63 -1.16 3.47
C ILE A 212 -2.99 -1.95 4.60
N PHE A 213 -3.14 -3.27 4.55
CA PHE A 213 -2.44 -4.20 5.42
C PHE A 213 -1.31 -4.87 4.64
N THR A 214 -0.09 -4.86 5.20
CA THR A 214 1.08 -5.51 4.59
C THR A 214 1.72 -6.45 5.58
N SER A 215 1.86 -7.73 5.22
CA SER A 215 2.52 -8.73 6.09
C SER A 215 3.95 -8.29 6.40
N GLU A 216 4.32 -8.38 7.67
CA GLU A 216 5.66 -8.04 8.15
C GLU A 216 6.74 -8.95 7.55
N SER A 217 6.41 -10.24 7.37
CA SER A 217 7.32 -11.30 6.95
C SER A 217 7.27 -11.59 5.45
N SER A 218 6.24 -11.13 4.73
CA SER A 218 6.07 -11.50 3.33
C SER A 218 7.20 -10.98 2.43
N PRO A 219 7.69 -11.81 1.48
CA PRO A 219 8.49 -11.31 0.38
C PRO A 219 7.67 -10.33 -0.48
N TYR A 220 8.37 -9.53 -1.27
CA TYR A 220 7.76 -8.69 -2.30
C TYR A 220 7.41 -9.54 -3.52
N ILE A 221 6.17 -9.48 -3.98
CA ILE A 221 5.68 -10.27 -5.12
C ILE A 221 5.17 -9.31 -6.20
N SER A 222 5.77 -9.37 -7.39
CA SER A 222 5.29 -8.64 -8.56
C SER A 222 3.91 -9.15 -9.01
N GLY A 223 2.97 -8.23 -9.29
CA GLY A 223 1.58 -8.60 -9.57
C GLY A 223 0.77 -8.81 -8.29
N ASN A 224 -0.26 -9.65 -8.33
CA ASN A 224 -1.15 -9.84 -7.18
C ASN A 224 -0.40 -10.42 -5.99
N CYS A 225 -0.49 -9.75 -4.84
CA CYS A 225 0.10 -10.18 -3.58
C CYS A 225 -1.00 -10.45 -2.56
N ASN A 226 -1.23 -11.73 -2.25
CA ASN A 226 -2.24 -12.15 -1.27
C ASN A 226 -1.87 -11.76 0.17
N LYS A 227 -0.63 -11.31 0.41
CA LYS A 227 -0.14 -10.82 1.71
C LYS A 227 -0.13 -9.29 1.82
N MET A 228 -0.75 -8.63 0.85
CA MET A 228 -0.98 -7.18 0.85
C MET A 228 -2.47 -6.96 0.59
N LEU A 229 -3.19 -6.56 1.62
CA LEU A 229 -4.65 -6.48 1.62
C LEU A 229 -5.07 -5.02 1.55
N LYS A 230 -6.11 -4.73 0.78
CA LYS A 230 -6.77 -3.42 0.77
C LYS A 230 -8.17 -3.58 1.34
N TRP A 231 -8.47 -2.84 2.38
CA TRP A 231 -9.82 -2.69 2.89
C TRP A 231 -10.37 -1.34 2.47
N LYS A 232 -11.67 -1.30 2.18
CA LYS A 232 -12.43 -0.10 1.84
C LYS A 232 -13.82 -0.19 2.48
N PRO A 233 -14.41 0.93 2.93
CA PRO A 233 -15.83 0.98 3.24
C PRO A 233 -16.66 0.53 2.04
N ILE A 234 -17.85 -0.04 2.27
CA ILE A 234 -18.64 -0.62 1.17
C ILE A 234 -19.10 0.41 0.17
N ARG A 235 -19.46 1.61 0.65
CA ARG A 235 -19.78 2.74 -0.23
C ARG A 235 -18.64 3.12 -1.18
N GLU A 236 -17.40 2.79 -0.84
CA GLU A 236 -16.20 3.01 -1.67
C GLU A 236 -15.87 1.81 -2.59
N ASN A 237 -16.64 0.71 -2.51
CA ASN A 237 -16.62 -0.41 -3.45
C ASN A 237 -17.57 -0.13 -4.62
N SER A 238 -17.17 0.84 -5.44
CA SER A 238 -17.92 1.24 -6.63
C SER A 238 -17.66 0.32 -7.84
N VAL A 239 -18.62 0.29 -8.76
CA VAL A 239 -18.51 -0.37 -10.06
C VAL A 239 -18.84 0.63 -11.16
N ASP A 240 -18.05 0.62 -12.23
CA ASP A 240 -18.38 1.40 -13.42
C ASP A 240 -19.28 0.60 -14.36
N PHE A 241 -20.44 1.12 -14.70
CA PHE A 241 -21.39 0.51 -15.62
C PHE A 241 -21.63 1.39 -16.84
N LYS A 242 -22.09 0.79 -17.93
CA LYS A 242 -22.67 1.54 -19.05
C LYS A 242 -24.14 1.80 -18.77
N LEU A 243 -24.53 3.08 -18.78
CA LEU A 243 -25.90 3.50 -18.54
C LEU A 243 -26.75 3.28 -19.79
N HIS A 244 -27.97 2.77 -19.60
CA HIS A 244 -28.99 2.70 -20.63
C HIS A 244 -30.35 3.17 -20.11
N TYR A 245 -31.00 4.07 -20.83
CA TYR A 245 -32.29 4.65 -20.50
C TYR A 245 -33.42 3.99 -21.30
N LEU A 246 -34.26 3.24 -20.60
CA LEU A 246 -35.46 2.61 -21.12
C LEU A 246 -36.62 3.61 -21.09
N LYS A 247 -36.66 4.49 -22.09
CA LYS A 247 -37.67 5.55 -22.21
C LYS A 247 -39.14 5.10 -22.06
N PRO A 248 -39.58 3.95 -22.61
CA PRO A 248 -40.97 3.50 -22.44
C PRO A 248 -41.35 3.20 -20.98
N GLU A 249 -40.37 2.85 -20.16
CA GLU A 249 -40.54 2.47 -18.76
C GLU A 249 -40.06 3.56 -17.79
N ASN A 250 -39.53 4.67 -18.33
CA ASN A 250 -38.94 5.76 -17.58
C ASN A 250 -37.89 5.29 -16.55
N ARG A 251 -37.02 4.36 -16.98
CA ARG A 251 -36.09 3.63 -16.11
C ARG A 251 -34.65 3.71 -16.62
N PHE A 252 -33.70 3.91 -15.72
CA PHE A 252 -32.28 3.81 -15.99
C PHE A 252 -31.73 2.45 -15.56
N THR A 253 -30.93 1.83 -16.43
CA THR A 253 -30.36 0.50 -16.22
C THR A 253 -28.86 0.52 -16.35
N LEU A 254 -28.22 -0.36 -15.59
CA LEU A 254 -26.78 -0.54 -15.50
C LEU A 254 -26.39 -1.79 -16.28
N ASN A 255 -25.43 -1.63 -17.19
CA ASN A 255 -24.96 -2.70 -18.05
C ASN A 255 -23.47 -2.97 -17.81
N ILE A 256 -23.13 -4.25 -17.67
CA ILE A 256 -21.75 -4.72 -17.51
C ILE A 256 -21.12 -5.02 -18.86
N TRP A 257 -19.81 -4.82 -18.96
CA TRP A 257 -19.07 -5.12 -20.18
C TRP A 257 -18.65 -6.59 -20.22
N LYS A 258 -18.94 -7.29 -21.31
CA LYS A 258 -18.58 -8.71 -21.53
C LYS A 258 -17.40 -8.92 -22.47
N GLY A 259 -16.83 -7.83 -23.00
CA GLY A 259 -15.77 -7.86 -23.99
C GLY A 259 -16.23 -7.33 -25.34
N GLU A 260 -15.27 -6.85 -26.14
CA GLU A 260 -15.54 -6.23 -27.45
C GLU A 260 -16.64 -5.17 -27.36
N ASN A 261 -17.74 -5.33 -28.10
CA ASN A 261 -18.88 -4.43 -28.09
C ASN A 261 -20.07 -4.97 -27.27
N GLU A 262 -19.93 -6.12 -26.61
CA GLU A 262 -21.03 -6.75 -25.87
C GLU A 262 -21.21 -6.16 -24.48
N HIS A 263 -22.45 -5.76 -24.19
CA HIS A 263 -22.88 -5.27 -22.89
C HIS A 263 -24.14 -6.04 -22.49
N ALA A 264 -24.29 -6.35 -21.21
CA ALA A 264 -25.45 -7.04 -20.70
C ALA A 264 -26.08 -6.28 -19.54
N TYR A 265 -27.41 -6.27 -19.52
CA TYR A 265 -28.18 -5.77 -18.39
C TYR A 265 -27.72 -6.47 -17.11
N PHE A 266 -27.56 -5.68 -16.05
CA PHE A 266 -27.12 -6.14 -14.76
C PHE A 266 -28.11 -5.77 -13.65
N ALA A 267 -28.48 -4.49 -13.56
CA ALA A 267 -29.37 -3.99 -12.51
C ALA A 267 -30.05 -2.67 -12.91
N ASP A 268 -31.04 -2.28 -12.14
CA ASP A 268 -31.65 -0.95 -12.24
C ASP A 268 -30.83 0.07 -11.43
N LEU A 269 -30.76 1.31 -11.92
CA LEU A 269 -30.11 2.42 -11.24
C LEU A 269 -31.13 3.18 -10.39
N THR A 270 -30.79 3.40 -9.12
CA THR A 270 -31.47 4.35 -8.24
C THR A 270 -30.80 5.71 -8.36
N LEU A 271 -31.62 6.74 -8.58
CA LEU A 271 -31.19 8.12 -8.72
C LEU A 271 -31.85 8.98 -7.65
N ASP A 272 -31.15 10.02 -7.23
CA ASP A 272 -31.77 11.09 -6.47
C ASP A 272 -32.85 11.78 -7.33
N PRO A 273 -33.98 12.22 -6.75
CA PRO A 273 -35.10 12.78 -7.52
C PRO A 273 -34.71 13.97 -8.41
N GLU A 274 -33.75 14.78 -7.98
CA GLU A 274 -33.24 15.92 -8.76
C GLU A 274 -32.48 15.46 -10.01
N ILE A 275 -31.56 14.50 -9.85
CA ILE A 275 -30.79 13.91 -10.96
C ILE A 275 -31.71 13.16 -11.91
N GLN A 276 -32.68 12.42 -11.36
CA GLN A 276 -33.67 11.70 -12.16
C GLN A 276 -34.42 12.64 -13.09
N LYS A 277 -34.94 13.76 -12.56
CA LYS A 277 -35.64 14.76 -13.39
C LYS A 277 -34.74 15.34 -14.49
N GLU A 278 -33.50 15.67 -14.15
CA GLU A 278 -32.51 16.17 -15.14
C GLU A 278 -32.28 15.14 -16.26
N TRP A 279 -32.07 13.88 -15.90
CA TRP A 279 -31.75 12.82 -16.85
C TRP A 279 -32.96 12.34 -17.64
N GLU A 280 -34.18 12.48 -17.14
CA GLU A 280 -35.40 12.23 -17.91
C GLU A 280 -35.54 13.21 -19.08
N GLU A 281 -35.11 14.48 -18.89
CA GLU A 281 -35.09 15.50 -19.93
C GLU A 281 -33.90 15.35 -20.89
N ASN A 282 -32.70 15.08 -20.35
CA ASN A 282 -31.47 14.91 -21.13
C ASN A 282 -30.65 13.68 -20.67
N PRO A 283 -31.03 12.46 -21.10
CA PRO A 283 -30.45 11.24 -20.59
C PRO A 283 -28.98 11.09 -21.02
N PRO A 284 -28.05 10.77 -20.09
CA PRO A 284 -26.66 10.48 -20.43
C PRO A 284 -26.51 9.05 -20.99
N GLU A 285 -27.30 8.74 -22.01
CA GLU A 285 -27.36 7.44 -22.67
C GLU A 285 -25.98 6.99 -23.15
N GLY A 286 -25.63 5.74 -22.83
CA GLY A 286 -24.36 5.12 -23.22
C GLY A 286 -23.13 5.65 -22.50
N LYS A 287 -23.26 6.63 -21.59
CA LYS A 287 -22.15 7.09 -20.75
C LYS A 287 -21.77 6.02 -19.72
N ILE A 288 -20.51 6.05 -19.32
CA ILE A 288 -20.03 5.25 -18.21
C ILE A 288 -20.32 6.01 -16.92
N VAL A 289 -20.96 5.33 -15.97
CA VAL A 289 -21.29 5.86 -14.65
C VAL A 289 -20.64 4.98 -13.59
N GLU A 290 -20.07 5.61 -12.56
CA GLU A 290 -19.62 4.92 -11.36
C GLU A 290 -20.80 4.86 -10.38
N CYS A 291 -21.06 3.68 -9.84
CA CYS A 291 -22.18 3.41 -8.94
C CYS A 291 -21.69 2.67 -7.68
N TYR A 292 -22.35 2.91 -6.55
CA TYR A 292 -22.12 2.17 -5.30
C TYR A 292 -23.38 1.38 -4.91
N PHE A 293 -23.22 0.36 -4.08
CA PHE A 293 -24.32 -0.50 -3.63
C PHE A 293 -24.68 -0.17 -2.17
N GLU A 294 -25.96 0.10 -1.92
CA GLU A 294 -26.50 0.40 -0.60
C GLU A 294 -28.01 0.10 -0.57
N ASP A 295 -28.51 -0.41 0.56
CA ASP A 295 -29.93 -0.74 0.77
C ASP A 295 -30.49 -1.65 -0.35
N ASP A 296 -29.70 -2.66 -0.71
CA ASP A 296 -29.97 -3.61 -1.78
C ASP A 296 -30.19 -2.97 -3.18
N ARG A 297 -29.66 -1.76 -3.38
CA ARG A 297 -29.81 -0.99 -4.63
C ARG A 297 -28.50 -0.37 -5.09
N TRP A 298 -28.40 -0.18 -6.41
CA TRP A 298 -27.30 0.57 -7.01
C TRP A 298 -27.65 2.04 -7.09
N HIS A 299 -26.76 2.88 -6.58
CA HIS A 299 -26.90 4.33 -6.56
C HIS A 299 -25.84 5.00 -7.43
N PHE A 300 -26.21 6.12 -8.02
CA PHE A 300 -25.28 6.91 -8.84
C PHE A 300 -24.22 7.60 -7.97
N MET A 301 -22.95 7.54 -8.40
CA MET A 301 -21.85 8.27 -7.77
C MET A 301 -21.35 9.42 -8.67
N ARG A 302 -20.99 9.11 -9.91
CA ARG A 302 -20.51 10.11 -10.89
C ARG A 302 -20.46 9.59 -12.32
N ILE A 303 -20.37 10.50 -13.30
CA ILE A 303 -20.07 10.16 -14.70
C ILE A 303 -18.55 9.98 -14.88
N ARG A 304 -18.15 8.94 -15.62
CA ARG A 304 -16.76 8.56 -15.94
C ARG A 304 -16.41 8.90 -17.38
N ASN A 305 -16.14 10.18 -17.64
CA ASN A 305 -15.73 10.65 -18.98
C ASN A 305 -14.35 10.12 -19.42
N ASP A 306 -13.55 9.60 -18.48
CA ASP A 306 -12.24 9.00 -18.72
C ASP A 306 -12.30 7.55 -19.24
N LYS A 307 -13.50 6.96 -19.32
CA LYS A 307 -13.69 5.56 -19.67
C LYS A 307 -14.57 5.38 -20.91
N GLU A 308 -14.11 4.51 -21.81
CA GLU A 308 -14.88 4.08 -22.98
C GLU A 308 -15.86 2.96 -22.64
N ASN A 309 -15.51 2.09 -21.69
CA ASN A 309 -16.31 0.94 -21.29
C ASN A 309 -16.44 0.87 -19.76
N GLY A 310 -17.52 0.21 -19.30
CA GLY A 310 -17.69 -0.15 -17.90
C GLY A 310 -16.67 -1.20 -17.45
N ASN A 311 -16.78 -1.64 -16.20
CA ASN A 311 -15.98 -2.75 -15.70
C ASN A 311 -16.37 -4.06 -16.40
N HIS A 312 -15.34 -4.85 -16.76
CA HIS A 312 -15.53 -6.19 -17.29
C HIS A 312 -16.21 -7.08 -16.24
N GLU A 313 -17.06 -8.01 -16.66
CA GLU A 313 -17.81 -8.93 -15.78
C GLU A 313 -16.93 -9.58 -14.70
N SER A 314 -15.70 -9.98 -15.05
CA SER A 314 -14.75 -10.58 -14.09
C SER A 314 -14.33 -9.64 -12.95
N ILE A 315 -14.30 -8.32 -13.21
CA ILE A 315 -14.02 -7.30 -12.20
C ILE A 315 -15.26 -7.07 -11.34
N VAL A 316 -16.44 -6.97 -11.97
CA VAL A 316 -17.73 -6.82 -11.27
C VAL A 316 -17.94 -7.96 -10.28
N LYS A 317 -17.72 -9.22 -10.70
CA LYS A 317 -17.82 -10.40 -9.82
C LYS A 317 -16.92 -10.30 -8.58
N LYS A 318 -15.71 -9.73 -8.71
CA LYS A 318 -14.79 -9.54 -7.57
C LYS A 318 -15.25 -8.44 -6.62
N ILE A 319 -15.80 -7.35 -7.17
CA ILE A 319 -16.32 -6.24 -6.37
C ILE A 319 -17.59 -6.68 -5.64
N LEU A 320 -18.50 -7.39 -6.32
CA LEU A 320 -19.68 -7.99 -5.70
C LEU A 320 -19.32 -8.92 -4.55
N LYS A 321 -18.26 -9.73 -4.70
CA LYS A 321 -17.81 -10.57 -3.59
C LYS A 321 -17.38 -9.74 -2.37
N SER A 322 -16.66 -8.63 -2.61
CA SER A 322 -16.27 -7.70 -1.56
C SER A 322 -17.46 -7.00 -0.89
N ILE A 323 -18.52 -6.72 -1.65
CA ILE A 323 -19.77 -6.12 -1.14
C ILE A 323 -20.54 -7.18 -0.30
N GLU A 324 -20.62 -8.42 -0.79
CA GLU A 324 -21.28 -9.53 -0.09
C GLU A 324 -20.58 -9.87 1.23
N ASP A 325 -19.24 -9.83 1.26
CA ASP A 325 -18.47 -10.07 2.48
C ASP A 325 -18.70 -8.96 3.53
N ASN A 326 -19.15 -7.76 3.11
CA ASN A 326 -19.67 -6.67 3.96
C ASN A 326 -18.82 -6.36 5.21
N VAL A 327 -17.49 -6.38 5.05
CA VAL A 327 -16.59 -6.09 6.18
C VAL A 327 -16.57 -4.59 6.40
N GLU A 328 -17.28 -4.13 7.42
CA GLU A 328 -17.32 -2.73 7.82
C GLU A 328 -16.25 -2.36 8.85
N LYS A 329 -16.09 -1.05 9.09
CA LYS A 329 -15.10 -0.52 10.04
C LYS A 329 -15.27 -1.12 11.43
N GLU A 330 -16.50 -1.23 11.90
CA GLU A 330 -16.83 -1.71 13.24
C GLU A 330 -16.36 -3.16 13.43
N GLU A 331 -16.59 -4.02 12.42
CA GLU A 331 -16.15 -5.41 12.44
C GLU A 331 -14.61 -5.52 12.47
N LEU A 332 -13.90 -4.70 11.68
CA LEU A 332 -12.44 -4.61 11.78
C LEU A 332 -11.98 -4.28 13.21
N LEU A 333 -12.66 -3.35 13.87
CA LEU A 333 -12.30 -2.91 15.22
C LEU A 333 -12.57 -3.98 16.28
N GLU A 334 -13.60 -4.82 16.12
CA GLU A 334 -13.90 -5.94 17.04
C GLU A 334 -12.74 -6.94 17.15
N HIS A 335 -12.02 -7.18 16.05
CA HIS A 335 -10.88 -8.11 16.04
C HIS A 335 -9.58 -7.51 16.64
N THR A 336 -9.53 -6.20 16.88
CA THR A 336 -8.32 -5.50 17.32
C THR A 336 -7.70 -6.12 18.57
N GLN A 337 -8.52 -6.48 19.57
CA GLN A 337 -8.03 -7.01 20.84
C GLN A 337 -7.45 -8.42 20.69
N ILE A 338 -8.05 -9.26 19.84
CA ILE A 338 -7.57 -10.63 19.56
C ILE A 338 -6.24 -10.56 18.81
N ILE A 339 -6.18 -9.75 17.73
CA ILE A 339 -4.95 -9.53 16.95
C ILE A 339 -3.80 -9.08 17.87
N ARG A 340 -4.08 -8.14 18.77
CA ARG A 340 -3.11 -7.63 19.75
C ARG A 340 -2.59 -8.71 20.69
N ASN A 341 -3.48 -9.50 21.28
CA ASN A 341 -3.12 -10.55 22.23
C ASN A 341 -2.27 -11.63 21.55
N ASN A 342 -2.68 -12.05 20.35
CA ASN A 342 -1.94 -13.05 19.58
C ASN A 342 -0.58 -12.52 19.13
N TRP A 343 -0.49 -11.26 18.70
CA TRP A 343 0.77 -10.62 18.37
C TRP A 343 1.73 -10.60 19.56
N LYS A 344 1.26 -10.20 20.75
CA LYS A 344 2.07 -10.20 21.98
C LYS A 344 2.55 -11.59 22.36
N GLN A 345 1.69 -12.60 22.22
CA GLN A 345 2.05 -13.99 22.47
C GLN A 345 3.17 -14.44 21.51
N ARG A 346 3.04 -14.16 20.21
CA ARG A 346 4.09 -14.44 19.21
C ARG A 346 5.41 -13.75 19.54
N ASP A 347 5.37 -12.50 20.00
CA ASP A 347 6.58 -11.76 20.38
C ASP A 347 7.27 -12.36 21.62
N ILE A 348 6.48 -12.77 22.63
CA ILE A 348 7.00 -13.49 23.81
C ILE A 348 7.68 -14.81 23.39
N ASP A 349 7.02 -15.57 22.53
CA ASP A 349 7.52 -16.86 22.04
C ASP A 349 8.81 -16.69 21.24
N LYS A 350 8.85 -15.69 20.35
CA LYS A 350 10.05 -15.30 19.59
C LYS A 350 11.21 -14.95 20.53
N LYS A 351 10.96 -14.18 21.59
CA LYS A 351 11.97 -13.81 22.60
C LYS A 351 12.46 -15.00 23.42
N ARG A 352 11.61 -16.01 23.62
CA ARG A 352 11.96 -17.28 24.29
C ARG A 352 12.65 -18.30 23.37
N GLY A 353 12.85 -17.97 22.09
CA GLY A 353 13.40 -18.91 21.10
C GLY A 353 12.42 -20.02 20.70
N VAL A 354 11.13 -19.86 21.01
CA VAL A 354 10.07 -20.78 20.58
C VAL A 354 9.68 -20.40 19.15
N HIS A 355 10.04 -21.24 18.19
CA HIS A 355 9.65 -21.04 16.80
C HIS A 355 8.24 -21.59 16.56
N HIS A 356 7.25 -20.70 16.50
CA HIS A 356 5.98 -21.03 15.86
C HIS A 356 6.22 -21.14 14.34
N HIS A 357 5.76 -22.23 13.73
CA HIS A 357 5.66 -22.29 12.28
C HIS A 357 4.58 -21.28 11.85
N GLN A 358 5.01 -20.09 11.40
CA GLN A 358 4.15 -19.26 10.56
C GLN A 358 3.70 -20.13 9.38
N ALA A 359 2.43 -20.00 8.99
CA ALA A 359 1.86 -20.79 7.90
C ALA A 359 2.83 -20.78 6.71
N PRO A 360 3.26 -21.95 6.20
CA PRO A 360 4.24 -22.00 5.13
C PRO A 360 3.71 -21.21 3.93
N PRO A 361 4.58 -20.51 3.18
CA PRO A 361 4.17 -19.86 1.95
C PRO A 361 3.49 -20.89 1.03
N PRO A 362 2.46 -20.51 0.25
CA PRO A 362 1.84 -21.43 -0.69
C PRO A 362 2.92 -22.08 -1.56
N GLN A 363 2.98 -23.41 -1.53
CA GLN A 363 3.89 -24.17 -2.37
C GLN A 363 3.66 -23.73 -3.82
N HIS A 364 4.74 -23.46 -4.54
CA HIS A 364 4.69 -23.14 -5.97
C HIS A 364 3.85 -24.21 -6.68
N GLN A 365 2.68 -23.81 -7.19
CA GLN A 365 1.97 -24.63 -8.16
C GLN A 365 2.91 -24.77 -9.36
N LYS A 366 3.48 -25.96 -9.52
CA LYS A 366 4.23 -26.33 -10.71
C LYS A 366 3.32 -26.11 -11.91
N ILE A 367 3.70 -25.17 -12.76
CA ILE A 367 3.09 -24.96 -14.06
C ILE A 367 3.16 -26.29 -14.83
N PRO A 368 2.05 -26.87 -15.30
CA PRO A 368 2.10 -28.06 -16.14
C PRO A 368 2.81 -27.75 -17.46
N ASN A 369 3.92 -28.42 -17.73
CA ASN A 369 4.59 -28.39 -19.03
C ASN A 369 3.63 -28.90 -20.10
N GLN A 370 3.10 -28.01 -20.94
CA GLN A 370 2.50 -28.41 -22.19
C GLN A 370 3.60 -28.85 -23.16
N GLN A 371 3.51 -30.12 -23.57
CA GLN A 371 4.33 -30.72 -24.60
C GLN A 371 4.18 -29.92 -25.91
N GLN A 372 5.26 -29.31 -26.38
CA GLN A 372 5.37 -28.87 -27.77
C GLN A 372 6.28 -29.83 -28.53
N ASN A 373 5.69 -30.38 -29.60
CA ASN A 373 6.33 -31.23 -30.59
C ASN A 373 7.60 -30.58 -31.15
N ARG A 374 8.70 -31.34 -31.15
CA ARG A 374 9.91 -31.04 -31.93
C ARG A 374 9.64 -31.21 -33.43
N PRO A 375 10.38 -30.46 -34.26
CA PRO A 375 11.08 -31.11 -35.35
C PRO A 375 12.61 -30.84 -35.33
N ILE A 376 13.33 -31.96 -35.36
CA ILE A 376 14.57 -32.33 -36.07
C ILE A 376 15.64 -31.25 -36.36
N ASN A 377 16.84 -31.56 -35.87
CA ASN A 377 18.13 -30.91 -36.09
C ASN A 377 18.59 -30.85 -37.56
N HIS A 378 19.28 -29.78 -37.93
CA HIS A 378 20.48 -29.87 -38.75
C HIS A 378 21.66 -29.18 -38.05
N HIS A 379 22.70 -29.99 -37.81
CA HIS A 379 24.02 -29.57 -37.35
C HIS A 379 24.67 -28.58 -38.31
N LEU A 380 25.35 -27.57 -37.77
CA LEU A 380 26.59 -27.02 -38.32
C LEU A 380 27.44 -26.46 -37.18
N ASN A 381 28.63 -27.06 -37.02
CA ASN A 381 29.70 -26.63 -36.13
C ASN A 381 30.18 -25.22 -36.52
N ASN A 382 30.43 -24.37 -35.52
CA ASN A 382 31.55 -23.42 -35.54
C ASN A 382 31.82 -22.86 -34.13
N LYS A 383 32.99 -23.18 -33.58
CA LYS A 383 33.71 -22.35 -32.59
C LYS A 383 34.33 -21.17 -33.37
N PRO A 384 34.47 -19.96 -32.81
CA PRO A 384 35.63 -19.71 -31.96
C PRO A 384 35.51 -18.64 -30.83
N ASN A 385 36.46 -18.80 -29.90
CA ASN A 385 37.24 -17.82 -29.15
C ASN A 385 36.63 -16.94 -28.05
N ALA A 386 37.16 -17.22 -26.86
CA ALA A 386 37.18 -16.38 -25.68
C ALA A 386 37.89 -15.05 -25.95
N ILE A 387 37.31 -13.97 -25.44
CA ILE A 387 37.98 -12.69 -25.25
C ILE A 387 37.90 -12.36 -23.76
N ASN A 388 39.08 -12.32 -23.13
CA ASN A 388 39.34 -11.75 -21.82
C ASN A 388 38.80 -10.31 -21.75
N ASN A 389 38.02 -10.01 -20.72
CA ASN A 389 37.88 -8.63 -20.24
C ASN A 389 38.22 -8.58 -18.76
N ASN A 390 39.29 -7.84 -18.48
CA ASN A 390 39.86 -7.57 -17.17
C ASN A 390 38.82 -6.97 -16.22
N SER A 391 38.63 -7.62 -15.06
CA SER A 391 37.88 -7.04 -13.96
C SER A 391 38.72 -5.94 -13.29
N TYR A 392 38.24 -4.70 -13.32
CA TYR A 392 38.65 -3.71 -12.35
C TYR A 392 38.02 -4.08 -11.01
N HIS A 393 38.88 -4.44 -10.07
CA HIS A 393 38.55 -4.78 -8.69
C HIS A 393 38.21 -3.49 -7.94
N SER A 394 36.95 -3.08 -7.97
CA SER A 394 36.43 -2.07 -7.04
C SER A 394 36.21 -2.74 -5.69
N GLN A 395 37.00 -2.29 -4.70
CA GLN A 395 36.95 -2.74 -3.32
C GLN A 395 35.52 -2.63 -2.78
N LYS A 396 34.90 -3.78 -2.48
CA LYS A 396 33.67 -3.84 -1.70
C LYS A 396 33.91 -3.18 -0.35
N PRO A 397 33.06 -2.27 0.12
CA PRO A 397 33.12 -1.86 1.51
C PRO A 397 32.79 -3.09 2.36
N ASN A 398 33.77 -3.54 3.14
CA ASN A 398 33.61 -4.64 4.09
C ASN A 398 32.79 -4.12 5.28
N VAL A 399 31.47 -4.05 5.12
CA VAL A 399 30.56 -3.60 6.18
C VAL A 399 30.39 -4.74 7.18
N ASN A 400 30.93 -4.54 8.38
CA ASN A 400 30.98 -5.48 9.49
C ASN A 400 29.59 -6.06 9.83
N SER A 401 29.44 -7.38 9.70
CA SER A 401 28.18 -8.11 9.87
C SER A 401 27.57 -7.97 11.28
N LYS A 402 28.38 -7.64 12.29
CA LYS A 402 27.95 -7.43 13.69
C LYS A 402 27.38 -6.03 13.97
N GLU A 403 27.87 -4.99 13.30
CA GLU A 403 27.28 -3.64 13.39
C GLU A 403 25.97 -3.54 12.61
N GLN A 404 25.85 -4.34 11.55
CA GLN A 404 24.60 -4.48 10.83
C GLN A 404 23.51 -5.06 11.74
N GLU A 405 23.77 -6.10 12.55
CA GLU A 405 22.77 -6.68 13.47
C GLU A 405 22.27 -5.73 14.57
N LYS A 406 23.16 -4.87 15.08
CA LYS A 406 22.88 -3.97 16.20
C LYS A 406 22.00 -2.77 15.82
N TYR A 407 22.08 -2.28 14.57
CA TYR A 407 21.25 -1.18 14.04
C TYR A 407 20.13 -1.63 13.07
N ARG A 408 20.18 -2.87 12.53
CA ARG A 408 19.07 -3.56 11.80
C ARG A 408 17.75 -3.57 12.59
N SER A 409 17.86 -3.31 13.89
CA SER A 409 16.80 -3.30 14.89
C SER A 409 16.19 -1.91 15.10
N ASN A 410 16.89 -0.79 14.86
CA ASN A 410 16.51 0.46 15.51
C ASN A 410 15.23 1.13 15.00
N ILE A 411 14.92 1.19 13.70
CA ILE A 411 13.69 1.90 13.26
C ILE A 411 12.45 1.02 13.43
N TYR A 412 12.56 -0.27 13.13
CA TYR A 412 11.50 -1.25 13.43
C TYR A 412 11.29 -1.38 14.94
N ASN A 413 12.35 -1.46 15.75
CA ASN A 413 12.25 -1.47 17.21
C ASN A 413 11.91 -0.10 17.78
N GLU A 414 12.17 1.02 17.11
CA GLU A 414 11.73 2.36 17.50
C GLU A 414 10.25 2.55 17.17
N MET A 415 9.78 2.10 16.01
CA MET A 415 8.35 2.01 15.69
C MET A 415 7.65 1.10 16.70
N LEU A 416 8.12 -0.13 16.88
CA LEU A 416 7.61 -1.05 17.90
C LEU A 416 7.71 -0.51 19.32
N SER A 417 8.83 0.09 19.72
CA SER A 417 8.98 0.58 21.11
C SER A 417 8.17 1.83 21.34
N ASN A 418 8.09 2.77 20.39
CA ASN A 418 7.17 3.89 20.45
C ASN A 418 5.72 3.40 20.47
N GLU A 419 5.40 2.34 19.73
CA GLU A 419 4.07 1.75 19.73
C GLU A 419 3.73 1.01 21.03
N ILE A 420 4.64 0.18 21.55
CA ILE A 420 4.51 -0.54 22.84
C ILE A 420 4.47 0.45 24.01
N ASN A 421 5.24 1.54 23.96
CA ASN A 421 5.26 2.56 25.01
C ASN A 421 3.92 3.32 25.08
N LYS A 422 3.27 3.61 23.93
CA LYS A 422 1.91 4.18 23.88
C LYS A 422 0.86 3.26 24.52
N ASP A 423 1.07 1.94 24.47
CA ASP A 423 0.20 0.96 25.11
C ASP A 423 0.38 0.86 26.63
N SER A 424 1.59 1.12 27.13
CA SER A 424 1.86 1.14 28.57
C SER A 424 1.30 2.39 29.26
N SER A 425 1.22 3.52 28.53
CA SER A 425 0.71 4.80 29.04
C SER A 425 -0.81 4.92 29.01
N SER A 426 -1.51 4.18 28.14
CA SER A 426 -2.98 4.08 28.16
C SER A 426 -3.49 3.24 29.34
N ASN A 427 -2.74 2.21 29.76
CA ASN A 427 -3.07 1.39 30.94
C ASN A 427 -2.74 2.08 32.28
N SER A 428 -1.80 3.03 32.32
CA SER A 428 -1.48 3.77 33.56
C SER A 428 -2.48 4.90 33.85
N ARG A 429 -3.22 5.39 32.84
CA ARG A 429 -4.30 6.37 33.03
C ARG A 429 -5.60 5.75 33.55
N LYS A 430 -5.83 4.45 33.34
CA LYS A 430 -7.00 3.73 33.89
C LYS A 430 -6.83 3.23 35.34
N ARG A 431 -5.62 3.31 35.92
CA ARG A 431 -5.34 2.85 37.30
C ARG A 431 -5.26 3.96 38.36
N LYS A 432 -5.63 5.20 38.04
CA LYS A 432 -5.51 6.34 38.98
C LYS A 432 -6.82 6.93 39.49
N ASN A 433 -7.98 6.40 39.10
CA ASN A 433 -9.28 6.90 39.55
C ASN A 433 -10.20 5.75 39.99
N GLU A 434 -9.89 5.09 41.11
CA GLU A 434 -10.89 4.44 41.97
C GLU A 434 -10.46 4.66 43.44
N PRO A 435 -11.35 5.14 44.32
CA PRO A 435 -11.03 5.33 45.73
C PRO A 435 -11.14 4.00 46.48
N GLU A 436 -10.15 3.72 47.31
CA GLU A 436 -10.13 2.59 48.27
C GLU A 436 -11.38 2.66 49.17
N SER A 437 -12.17 1.58 49.18
CA SER A 437 -13.19 1.30 50.19
C SER A 437 -12.85 -0.03 50.84
N ASP A 438 -12.26 0.06 52.03
CA ASP A 438 -12.07 -1.08 52.93
C ASP A 438 -13.37 -1.28 53.72
N GLU A 439 -14.08 -2.38 53.44
CA GLU A 439 -15.09 -2.94 54.34
C GLU A 439 -14.57 -4.30 54.86
N GLU A 440 -14.11 -4.31 56.12
CA GLU A 440 -13.93 -5.53 56.90
C GLU A 440 -15.26 -5.89 57.59
N GLU A 441 -15.78 -7.07 57.27
CA GLU A 441 -16.84 -7.73 58.03
C GLU A 441 -16.32 -8.19 59.41
N THR A 442 -16.93 -7.70 60.49
CA THR A 442 -17.01 -8.46 61.75
C THR A 442 -18.40 -8.35 62.39
N PHE A 443 -18.97 -9.51 62.68
CA PHE A 443 -20.15 -9.74 63.50
C PHE A 443 -19.96 -9.20 64.94
N SER A 444 -20.99 -8.58 65.55
CA SER A 444 -21.80 -9.17 66.64
C SER A 444 -22.60 -8.13 67.45
N PHE A 445 -23.86 -8.50 67.76
CA PHE A 445 -24.74 -8.14 68.89
C PHE A 445 -24.94 -6.68 69.38
N GLY A 446 -26.22 -6.32 69.49
CA GLY A 446 -26.76 -5.78 70.76
C GLY A 446 -27.23 -4.33 70.76
N ASP A 447 -28.56 -4.19 70.87
CA ASP A 447 -29.29 -3.19 71.66
C ASP A 447 -29.36 -1.71 71.26
N GLU A 448 -30.60 -1.35 70.93
CA GLU A 448 -31.39 -0.25 71.50
C GLU A 448 -31.01 1.24 71.30
N ASN A 449 -32.08 1.96 70.93
CA ASN A 449 -32.43 3.32 71.30
C ASN A 449 -31.94 4.51 70.43
N ASN A 450 -32.87 4.89 69.55
CA ASN A 450 -33.68 6.11 69.66
C ASN A 450 -33.14 7.44 69.07
N THR A 451 -34.12 8.23 68.63
CA THR A 451 -34.14 9.68 68.35
C THR A 451 -33.53 10.26 67.05
N LYS A 452 -34.42 10.44 66.07
CA LYS A 452 -34.88 11.74 65.51
C LYS A 452 -33.91 12.94 65.52
N LYS A 453 -33.63 13.47 64.31
CA LYS A 453 -33.89 14.87 63.83
C LYS A 453 -33.17 15.04 62.48
N LEU A 454 -33.85 15.11 61.33
CA LEU A 454 -34.46 16.32 60.73
C LEU A 454 -33.64 17.61 60.95
N LYS A 455 -32.94 18.06 59.91
CA LYS A 455 -33.13 19.39 59.31
C LYS A 455 -32.31 19.55 58.01
N ASN A 456 -33.08 19.86 56.96
CA ASN A 456 -32.80 20.63 55.74
C ASN A 456 -31.71 20.17 54.78
#